data_AF-A0AAW1EQN7-F1
#
_entry.id   AF-A0AAW1EQN7-F1
#
_cell.length_a   1.000
_cell.length_b   1.000
_cell.length_c   1.000
_cell.angle_alpha   90.00
_cell.angle_beta   90.00
_cell.angle_gamma   90.00
#
_symmetry.space_group_name_H-M   'P 1'
#
loop_
_entity.id
_entity.type
_entity.pdbx_description
1 polymer ?
#
loop_
_entity_poly.entity_id
_entity_poly.type
_entity_poly.pdbx_seq_one_letter_code
_entity_poly.pdbx_strand_id
1 'polypeptide(L)'
;MPAQPHVREPEEEMEAEGESQLPEANGEVEQPREDERGGGRGEDTMEDSAEERDSDLDDSEDEEEEEEESSEMDDEDCERRRGECLDEMLDLEKQFQELKDKLFRERQNQVKVKLDEVLTGKAGEYREPLVALQESMKIQTQVAGVYRELCLQVIQHKYECEQQGARQHLESERTLLFDAMKSELLEKIRRLDEDRQNIDITSEWSDEMRGKKCKRKNLLSGSERKKKVALVSGPFIVYMLRDIDILEDWAAIKKAKAALAPLKKKVEKR
;
A
#
# COMPACT_ATOMS: atom_id res chain seq x y z
N MET A 1 -45.98 10.42 -17.37
CA MET A 1 -45.78 10.84 -15.96
C MET A 1 -44.60 10.06 -15.42
N PRO A 2 -43.48 10.70 -15.06
CA PRO A 2 -42.31 10.02 -14.53
C PRO A 2 -42.48 9.78 -13.02
N ALA A 3 -42.27 8.54 -12.58
CA ALA A 3 -42.26 8.19 -11.16
C ALA A 3 -40.93 8.64 -10.53
N GLN A 4 -41.00 9.51 -9.53
CA GLN A 4 -39.86 9.88 -8.69
C GLN A 4 -39.53 8.79 -7.66
N PRO A 5 -38.26 8.67 -7.23
CA PRO A 5 -37.81 7.66 -6.28
C PRO A 5 -38.16 8.03 -4.83
N HIS A 6 -38.42 7.01 -4.01
CA HIS A 6 -38.66 7.17 -2.58
C HIS A 6 -37.36 7.50 -1.81
N VAL A 7 -37.56 8.36 -0.81
CA VAL A 7 -36.59 9.03 0.06
C VAL A 7 -35.94 8.07 1.05
N ARG A 8 -34.65 8.31 1.32
CA ARG A 8 -33.80 7.66 2.34
C ARG A 8 -34.29 7.96 3.76
N GLU A 9 -34.26 6.95 4.63
CA GLU A 9 -34.14 7.15 6.09
C GLU A 9 -32.74 6.69 6.56
N PRO A 10 -32.19 7.31 7.62
CA PRO A 10 -30.80 7.12 8.03
C PRO A 10 -30.67 6.14 9.21
N GLU A 11 -29.41 5.80 9.51
CA GLU A 11 -28.89 5.22 10.77
C GLU A 11 -28.88 3.69 10.88
N GLU A 12 -27.68 3.12 10.76
CA GLU A 12 -26.97 2.54 11.91
C GLU A 12 -25.48 2.45 11.53
N GLU A 13 -24.67 3.34 12.12
CA GLU A 13 -23.21 3.29 12.03
C GLU A 13 -22.72 2.09 12.85
N MET A 14 -22.28 1.04 12.16
CA MET A 14 -21.49 -0.02 12.79
C MET A 14 -20.03 0.40 12.74
N GLU A 15 -19.48 0.72 13.91
CA GLU A 15 -18.05 0.95 14.13
C GLU A 15 -17.26 -0.27 13.64
N ALA A 16 -16.59 -0.13 12.50
CA ALA A 16 -15.55 -1.05 12.07
C ALA A 16 -14.21 -0.58 12.64
N GLU A 17 -13.99 -0.79 13.94
CA GLU A 17 -12.63 -0.85 14.47
C GLU A 17 -11.99 -2.16 14.00
N GLY A 18 -11.17 -2.02 12.98
CA GLY A 18 -10.39 -3.11 12.42
C GLY A 18 -9.31 -2.50 11.56
N GLU A 19 -8.22 -2.09 12.20
CA GLU A 19 -6.99 -1.65 11.56
C GLU A 19 -6.53 -2.70 10.55
N SER A 20 -6.94 -2.54 9.28
CA SER A 20 -6.35 -3.27 8.17
C SER A 20 -5.00 -2.63 7.90
N GLN A 21 -4.01 -3.04 8.69
CA GLN A 21 -2.61 -2.77 8.42
C GLN A 21 -2.25 -3.51 7.13
N LEU A 22 -2.45 -2.82 6.01
CA LEU A 22 -1.95 -3.23 4.71
C LEU A 22 -0.43 -3.35 4.84
N PRO A 23 0.20 -4.46 4.40
CA PRO A 23 1.63 -4.43 4.20
C PRO A 23 1.91 -3.44 3.07
N GLU A 24 2.53 -2.30 3.39
CA GLU A 24 3.19 -1.46 2.41
C GLU A 24 4.19 -2.33 1.65
N ALA A 25 3.80 -2.74 0.45
CA ALA A 25 4.73 -3.32 -0.50
C ALA A 25 5.70 -2.20 -0.88
N ASN A 26 6.88 -2.21 -0.28
CA ASN A 26 8.05 -1.47 -0.74
C ASN A 26 8.33 -1.84 -2.19
N GLY A 27 7.75 -1.07 -3.11
CA GLY A 27 8.18 -0.92 -4.47
C GLY A 27 8.65 0.52 -4.64
N GLU A 28 9.82 0.84 -4.11
CA GLU A 28 10.57 2.00 -4.57
C GLU A 28 10.94 1.74 -6.03
N VAL A 29 10.11 2.21 -6.96
CA VAL A 29 10.53 2.44 -8.33
C VAL A 29 11.29 3.75 -8.30
N GLU A 30 12.60 3.65 -8.09
CA GLU A 30 13.51 4.75 -8.44
C GLU A 30 13.27 5.10 -9.92
N GLN A 31 12.94 6.37 -10.16
CA GLN A 31 12.99 6.97 -11.48
C GLN A 31 14.43 6.88 -11.98
N PRO A 32 14.70 6.41 -13.20
CA PRO A 32 16.02 6.58 -13.78
C PRO A 32 16.17 8.06 -14.16
N ARG A 33 16.89 8.81 -13.31
CA ARG A 33 17.55 10.04 -13.73
C ARG A 33 18.73 9.61 -14.60
N GLU A 34 18.52 9.59 -15.91
CA GLU A 34 19.61 9.58 -16.86
C GLU A 34 20.16 11.00 -16.96
N ASP A 35 21.07 11.34 -16.07
CA ASP A 35 22.05 12.40 -16.30
C ASP A 35 23.35 12.01 -15.58
N GLU A 36 24.44 12.06 -16.36
CA GLU A 36 25.85 11.96 -15.96
C GLU A 36 26.48 10.56 -15.75
N ARG A 37 27.07 10.00 -16.82
CA ARG A 37 28.55 9.91 -16.93
C ARG A 37 29.06 9.30 -18.23
N GLY A 38 29.96 10.02 -18.88
CA GLY A 38 31.20 9.43 -19.42
C GLY A 38 31.36 9.50 -20.93
N GLY A 39 32.04 10.53 -21.41
CA GLY A 39 32.54 10.58 -22.78
C GLY A 39 33.15 11.92 -23.14
N GLY A 40 34.25 12.30 -22.48
CA GLY A 40 35.06 13.41 -22.97
C GLY A 40 35.67 13.07 -24.32
N ARG A 41 35.78 14.09 -25.19
CA ARG A 41 36.76 14.32 -26.28
C ARG A 41 36.10 14.72 -27.61
N GLY A 42 36.49 15.90 -28.11
CA GLY A 42 36.20 16.44 -29.46
C GLY A 42 35.40 17.74 -29.38
N GLU A 43 36.04 18.89 -29.12
CA GLU A 43 36.53 19.89 -30.10
C GLU A 43 35.41 20.68 -30.82
N ASP A 44 35.63 22.01 -30.84
CA ASP A 44 35.07 23.02 -31.76
C ASP A 44 33.71 23.68 -31.48
N THR A 45 33.65 24.43 -30.38
CA THR A 45 32.87 25.69 -30.34
C THR A 45 33.81 26.86 -30.65
N MET A 46 33.69 27.36 -31.87
CA MET A 46 34.34 28.55 -32.43
C MET A 46 34.06 29.79 -31.55
N GLU A 47 35.12 30.36 -30.98
CA GLU A 47 35.10 31.66 -30.29
C GLU A 47 34.76 32.78 -31.29
N ASP A 48 33.79 33.60 -30.93
CA ASP A 48 33.44 34.84 -31.62
C ASP A 48 34.55 35.87 -31.35
N SER A 49 35.30 36.22 -32.38
CA SER A 49 36.40 37.19 -32.32
C SER A 49 35.85 38.58 -31.97
N ALA A 50 36.38 39.15 -30.88
CA ALA A 50 36.24 40.56 -30.55
C ALA A 50 36.96 41.42 -31.61
N GLU A 51 36.18 42.17 -32.38
CA GLU A 51 36.64 43.15 -33.36
C GLU A 51 37.13 44.41 -32.63
N GLU A 52 38.41 44.48 -32.27
CA GLU A 52 39.12 45.73 -31.95
C GLU A 52 40.02 46.06 -33.15
N ARG A 53 39.57 46.98 -34.02
CA ARG A 53 40.44 47.58 -35.03
C ARG A 53 40.15 49.07 -35.16
N ASP A 54 40.84 49.80 -34.30
CA ASP A 54 41.17 51.21 -34.47
C ASP A 54 42.06 51.36 -35.72
N SER A 55 41.67 52.24 -36.63
CA SER A 55 42.50 52.60 -37.78
C SER A 55 42.35 54.10 -38.04
N ASP A 56 43.02 54.88 -37.21
CA ASP A 56 43.50 56.21 -37.56
C ASP A 56 44.54 56.06 -38.69
N LEU A 57 44.22 56.61 -39.87
CA LEU A 57 45.23 56.88 -40.90
C LEU A 57 45.13 58.36 -41.28
N ASP A 58 46.01 59.13 -40.64
CA ASP A 58 46.33 60.52 -40.94
C ASP A 58 47.21 60.59 -42.19
N ASP A 59 46.67 61.24 -43.20
CA ASP A 59 47.25 62.31 -44.02
C ASP A 59 48.70 62.25 -44.58
N SER A 60 48.79 62.81 -45.79
CA SER A 60 49.94 63.45 -46.45
C SER A 60 50.98 62.62 -47.24
N GLU A 61 50.78 62.69 -48.56
CA GLU A 61 51.73 63.13 -49.59
C GLU A 61 53.12 62.47 -49.69
N ASP A 62 53.32 61.71 -50.78
CA ASP A 62 54.62 61.61 -51.44
C ASP A 62 54.43 61.61 -52.96
N GLU A 63 54.95 62.65 -53.61
CA GLU A 63 55.09 62.80 -55.06
C GLU A 63 56.47 62.26 -55.46
N GLU A 64 56.55 61.10 -56.12
CA GLU A 64 57.71 60.71 -56.94
C GLU A 64 57.16 59.91 -58.13
N GLU A 65 57.09 60.53 -59.30
CA GLU A 65 58.08 60.47 -60.39
C GLU A 65 58.05 59.18 -61.19
N GLU A 66 58.06 59.40 -62.50
CA GLU A 66 57.83 58.45 -63.58
C GLU A 66 58.81 57.29 -63.55
N GLU A 67 58.29 56.07 -63.70
CA GLU A 67 58.90 55.10 -64.60
C GLU A 67 57.81 54.44 -65.44
N GLU A 68 57.84 54.79 -66.74
CA GLU A 68 57.25 53.99 -67.79
C GLU A 68 57.84 52.58 -67.74
N GLU A 69 57.12 51.67 -67.06
CA GLU A 69 57.34 50.23 -67.20
C GLU A 69 56.04 49.56 -67.63
N SER A 70 55.77 49.68 -68.93
CA SER A 70 55.50 48.52 -69.78
C SER A 70 54.55 47.44 -69.21
N SER A 71 53.25 47.69 -69.27
CA SER A 71 52.36 46.85 -70.08
C SER A 71 51.03 47.58 -70.29
N GLU A 72 50.76 47.94 -71.53
CA GLU A 72 49.39 48.05 -72.03
C GLU A 72 48.79 46.64 -71.86
N MET A 73 48.30 46.32 -70.65
CA MET A 73 47.52 45.12 -70.45
C MET A 73 46.36 45.24 -71.41
N ASP A 74 46.24 44.24 -72.28
CA ASP A 74 45.12 44.08 -73.19
C ASP A 74 43.83 44.24 -72.38
N ASP A 75 43.13 45.38 -72.50
CA ASP A 75 41.86 45.62 -71.81
C ASP A 75 40.87 44.48 -72.09
N GLU A 76 41.00 43.86 -73.28
CA GLU A 76 40.25 42.67 -73.67
C GLU A 76 40.60 41.44 -72.80
N ASP A 77 41.83 41.29 -72.31
CA ASP A 77 42.22 40.24 -71.35
C ASP A 77 41.68 40.50 -69.94
N CYS A 78 41.65 41.76 -69.50
CA CYS A 78 41.00 42.15 -68.25
C CYS A 78 39.49 41.88 -68.29
N GLU A 79 38.81 42.24 -69.38
CA GLU A 79 37.39 41.95 -69.58
C GLU A 79 37.11 40.44 -69.68
N ARG A 80 38.00 39.68 -70.33
CA ARG A 80 37.91 38.22 -70.43
C ARG A 80 38.00 37.54 -69.06
N ARG A 81 39.00 37.90 -68.25
CA ARG A 81 39.15 37.37 -66.87
C ARG A 81 37.97 37.75 -65.98
N ARG A 82 37.41 38.95 -66.16
CA ARG A 82 36.19 39.37 -65.45
C ARG A 82 34.98 38.55 -65.88
N GLY A 83 34.84 38.24 -67.17
CA GLY A 83 33.79 37.37 -67.71
C GLY A 83 33.88 35.95 -67.13
N GLU A 84 35.07 35.35 -67.15
CA GLU A 84 35.33 34.02 -66.57
C GLU A 84 34.98 33.96 -65.09
N CYS A 85 35.36 34.98 -64.31
CA CYS A 85 35.01 35.06 -62.88
C CYS A 85 33.48 35.16 -62.66
N LEU A 86 32.78 35.93 -63.49
CA LEU A 86 31.31 36.02 -63.43
C LEU A 86 30.66 34.68 -63.80
N ASP A 87 31.16 33.98 -64.82
CA ASP A 87 30.65 32.67 -65.22
C ASP A 87 30.87 31.62 -64.12
N GLU A 88 32.02 31.60 -63.46
CA GLU A 88 32.28 30.75 -62.29
C GLU A 88 31.32 31.06 -61.12
N MET A 89 31.07 32.35 -60.85
CA MET A 89 30.09 32.76 -59.84
C MET A 89 28.67 32.32 -60.20
N LEU A 90 28.29 32.41 -61.47
CA LEU A 90 26.98 31.96 -61.95
C LEU A 90 26.83 30.44 -61.82
N ASP A 91 27.88 29.68 -62.14
CA ASP A 91 27.89 28.23 -61.98
C ASP A 91 27.79 27.82 -60.50
N LEU A 92 28.49 28.52 -59.60
CA LEU A 92 28.39 28.30 -58.16
C LEU A 92 26.99 28.62 -57.62
N GLU A 93 26.42 29.77 -58.00
CA GLU A 93 25.05 30.16 -57.59
C GLU A 93 24.03 29.11 -58.04
N LYS A 94 24.17 28.59 -59.27
CA LYS A 94 23.33 27.50 -59.78
C LYS A 94 23.47 26.23 -58.95
N GLN A 95 24.70 25.83 -58.61
CA GLN A 95 24.94 24.68 -57.74
C GLN A 95 24.32 24.87 -56.35
N PHE A 96 24.44 26.05 -55.76
CA PHE A 96 23.81 26.41 -54.50
C PHE A 96 22.29 26.29 -54.57
N GLN A 97 21.68 26.82 -55.63
CA GLN A 97 20.23 26.75 -55.80
C GLN A 97 19.76 25.29 -55.98
N GLU A 98 20.49 24.46 -56.74
CA GLU A 98 20.18 23.04 -56.87
C GLU A 98 20.31 22.27 -55.53
N LEU A 99 21.35 22.56 -54.75
CA LEU A 99 21.57 21.99 -53.42
C LEU A 99 20.45 22.38 -52.46
N LYS A 100 20.06 23.65 -52.46
CA LYS A 100 18.95 24.18 -51.67
C LYS A 100 17.64 23.47 -52.02
N ASP A 101 17.33 23.34 -53.30
CA ASP A 101 16.12 22.64 -53.75
C ASP A 101 16.13 21.15 -53.43
N LYS A 102 17.31 20.49 -53.47
CA LYS A 102 17.46 19.09 -53.04
C LYS A 102 17.18 18.97 -51.53
N LEU A 103 17.78 19.83 -50.71
CA LEU A 103 17.60 19.82 -49.25
C LEU A 103 16.14 20.06 -48.86
N PHE A 104 15.47 21.04 -49.48
CA PHE A 104 14.05 21.30 -49.22
C PHE A 104 13.16 20.12 -49.61
N ARG A 105 13.40 19.51 -50.78
CA ARG A 105 12.65 18.33 -51.21
C ARG A 105 12.87 17.15 -50.28
N GLU A 106 14.12 16.90 -49.87
CA GLU A 106 14.43 15.84 -48.92
C GLU A 106 13.72 16.07 -47.59
N ARG A 107 13.81 17.28 -47.03
CA ARG A 107 13.15 17.62 -45.77
C ARG A 107 11.63 17.47 -45.87
N GLN A 108 11.04 17.92 -46.98
CA GLN A 108 9.61 17.77 -47.21
C GLN A 108 9.22 16.28 -47.30
N ASN A 109 10.03 15.46 -47.96
CA ASN A 109 9.78 14.02 -48.08
C ASN A 109 9.91 13.30 -46.73
N GLN A 110 10.89 13.64 -45.89
CA GLN A 110 10.99 13.10 -44.53
C GLN A 110 9.71 13.37 -43.72
N VAL A 111 9.17 14.59 -43.80
CA VAL A 111 7.93 14.96 -43.11
C VAL A 111 6.73 14.20 -43.69
N LYS A 112 6.63 14.10 -45.02
CA LYS A 112 5.56 13.33 -45.68
C LYS A 112 5.56 11.86 -45.26
N VAL A 113 6.72 11.22 -45.23
CA VAL A 113 6.85 9.81 -44.80
C VAL A 113 6.40 9.64 -43.35
N LYS A 114 6.87 10.49 -42.43
CA LYS A 114 6.42 10.44 -41.02
C LYS A 114 4.92 10.69 -40.88
N LEU A 115 4.36 11.62 -41.65
CA LEU A 115 2.92 11.87 -41.67
C LEU A 115 2.14 10.64 -42.16
N ASP A 116 2.60 10.00 -43.23
CA ASP A 116 2.00 8.78 -43.78
C ASP A 116 2.09 7.61 -42.79
N GLU A 117 3.21 7.46 -42.07
CA GLU A 117 3.37 6.47 -41.00
C GLU A 117 2.34 6.67 -39.88
N VAL A 118 2.10 7.93 -39.49
CA VAL A 118 1.08 8.27 -38.48
C VAL A 118 -0.32 8.00 -39.02
N LEU A 119 -0.64 8.44 -40.23
CA LEU A 119 -1.96 8.25 -40.85
C LEU A 119 -2.29 6.76 -41.08
N THR A 120 -1.29 5.96 -41.43
CA THR A 120 -1.43 4.51 -41.60
C THR A 120 -1.35 3.73 -40.28
N GLY A 121 -1.12 4.41 -39.15
CA GLY A 121 -1.01 3.80 -37.83
C GLY A 121 0.22 2.90 -37.66
N LYS A 122 1.25 3.11 -38.48
CA LYS A 122 2.51 2.36 -38.46
C LYS A 122 3.61 3.06 -37.67
N ALA A 123 3.38 4.32 -37.26
CA ALA A 123 4.32 5.08 -36.44
C ALA A 123 4.65 4.33 -35.13
N GLY A 124 5.87 3.78 -35.06
CA GLY A 124 6.35 2.98 -33.93
C GLY A 124 6.34 3.76 -32.62
N GLU A 125 6.69 5.05 -32.67
CA GLU A 125 6.74 5.97 -31.52
C GLU A 125 5.45 5.99 -30.69
N TYR A 126 4.28 5.80 -31.32
CA TYR A 126 2.99 5.74 -30.63
C TYR A 126 2.49 4.31 -30.43
N ARG A 127 2.82 3.41 -31.35
CA ARG A 127 2.35 2.03 -31.33
C ARG A 127 3.00 1.21 -30.23
N GLU A 128 4.30 1.37 -30.01
CA GLU A 128 5.03 0.62 -28.98
C GLU A 128 4.51 0.94 -27.56
N PRO A 129 4.36 2.22 -27.14
CA PRO A 129 3.72 2.54 -25.87
C PRO A 129 2.28 2.04 -25.76
N LEU A 130 1.53 2.05 -26.86
CA LEU A 130 0.16 1.54 -26.88
C LEU A 130 0.11 0.03 -26.62
N VAL A 131 1.00 -0.75 -27.24
CA VAL A 131 1.09 -2.20 -27.01
C VAL A 131 1.49 -2.48 -25.56
N ALA A 132 2.51 -1.80 -25.04
CA ALA A 132 2.94 -1.95 -23.66
C ALA A 132 1.81 -1.62 -22.65
N LEU A 133 1.04 -0.55 -22.91
CA LEU A 133 -0.11 -0.20 -22.09
C LEU A 133 -1.22 -1.28 -22.15
N GLN A 134 -1.50 -1.81 -23.33
CA GLN A 134 -2.46 -2.90 -23.50
C GLN A 134 -2.02 -4.18 -22.77
N GLU A 135 -0.72 -4.49 -22.76
CA GLU A 135 -0.16 -5.60 -22.01
C GLU A 135 -0.29 -5.39 -20.50
N SER A 136 0.04 -4.18 -20.01
CA SER A 136 -0.16 -3.81 -18.60
C SER A 136 -1.63 -3.97 -18.17
N MET A 137 -2.57 -3.49 -18.99
CA MET A 137 -4.00 -3.67 -18.74
C MET A 137 -4.40 -5.15 -18.63
N LYS A 138 -3.89 -6.00 -19.54
CA LYS A 138 -4.16 -7.45 -19.51
C LYS A 138 -3.62 -8.08 -18.23
N ILE A 139 -2.39 -7.75 -17.84
CA ILE A 139 -1.77 -8.27 -16.62
C ILE A 139 -2.58 -7.83 -15.39
N GLN A 140 -2.93 -6.55 -15.28
CA GLN A 140 -3.75 -6.04 -14.17
C GLN A 140 -5.11 -6.76 -14.09
N THR A 141 -5.75 -7.00 -15.23
CA THR A 141 -7.02 -7.73 -15.28
C THR A 141 -6.87 -9.18 -14.82
N GLN A 142 -5.79 -9.87 -15.23
CA GLN A 142 -5.50 -11.23 -14.80
C GLN A 142 -5.21 -11.30 -13.30
N VAL A 143 -4.38 -10.40 -12.78
CA VAL A 143 -4.05 -10.31 -11.35
C VAL A 143 -5.31 -10.04 -10.53
N ALA A 144 -6.17 -9.11 -10.96
CA ALA A 144 -7.45 -8.85 -10.30
C ALA A 144 -8.38 -10.09 -10.31
N GLY A 145 -8.36 -10.88 -11.39
CA GLY A 145 -9.06 -12.15 -11.47
C GLY A 145 -8.57 -13.16 -10.43
N VAL A 146 -7.26 -13.41 -10.37
CA VAL A 146 -6.65 -14.31 -9.39
C VAL A 146 -6.90 -13.84 -7.96
N TYR A 147 -6.79 -12.53 -7.71
CA TYR A 147 -7.06 -11.94 -6.39
C TYR A 147 -8.50 -12.21 -5.95
N ARG A 148 -9.48 -11.99 -6.85
CA ARG A 148 -10.89 -12.30 -6.58
C ARG A 148 -11.09 -13.77 -6.23
N GLU A 149 -10.47 -14.69 -6.96
CA GLU A 149 -10.55 -16.13 -6.69
C GLU A 149 -9.99 -16.48 -5.31
N LEU A 150 -8.83 -15.93 -4.95
CA LEU A 150 -8.23 -16.12 -3.62
C LEU A 150 -9.13 -15.57 -2.51
N CYS A 151 -9.71 -14.38 -2.70
CA CYS A 151 -10.67 -13.82 -1.74
C CYS A 151 -11.87 -14.76 -1.53
N LEU A 152 -12.43 -15.32 -2.62
CA LEU A 152 -13.54 -16.27 -2.52
C LEU A 152 -13.13 -17.55 -1.78
N GLN A 153 -11.94 -18.08 -2.05
CA GLN A 153 -11.41 -19.25 -1.33
C GLN A 153 -11.24 -18.97 0.16
N VAL A 154 -10.72 -17.79 0.54
CA VAL A 154 -10.59 -17.40 1.95
C VAL A 154 -11.96 -17.33 2.63
N ILE A 155 -12.97 -16.76 1.97
CA ILE A 155 -14.33 -16.71 2.52
C ILE A 155 -14.90 -18.12 2.69
N GLN A 156 -14.70 -18.98 1.69
CA GLN A 156 -15.14 -20.37 1.75
C GLN A 156 -14.47 -21.14 2.90
N HIS A 157 -13.15 -21.02 3.06
CA HIS A 157 -12.44 -21.67 4.17
C HIS A 157 -12.90 -21.15 5.53
N LYS A 158 -13.13 -19.84 5.68
CA LYS A 158 -13.69 -19.28 6.92
C LYS A 158 -15.07 -19.87 7.23
N TYR A 159 -15.93 -19.95 6.22
CA TYR A 159 -17.26 -20.54 6.36
C TYR A 159 -17.20 -22.03 6.75
N GLU A 160 -16.34 -22.81 6.09
CA GLU A 160 -16.17 -24.23 6.38
C GLU A 160 -15.62 -24.48 7.78
N CYS A 161 -14.61 -23.70 8.21
CA CYS A 161 -14.06 -23.76 9.56
C CYS A 161 -15.09 -23.40 10.62
N GLU A 162 -15.89 -22.35 10.41
CA GLU A 162 -16.96 -21.94 11.33
C GLU A 162 -18.03 -23.04 11.45
N GLN A 163 -18.45 -23.61 10.31
CA GLN A 163 -19.41 -24.71 10.29
C GLN A 163 -18.88 -25.94 11.03
N GLN A 164 -17.59 -26.26 10.85
CA GLN A 164 -16.95 -27.36 11.57
C GLN A 164 -16.85 -27.08 13.07
N GLY A 165 -16.43 -25.87 13.45
CA GLY A 165 -16.35 -25.43 14.84
C GLY A 165 -17.69 -25.53 15.56
N ALA A 166 -18.76 -25.04 14.94
CA ALA A 166 -20.11 -25.11 15.49
C ALA A 166 -20.61 -26.57 15.68
N ARG A 167 -20.32 -27.45 14.72
CA ARG A 167 -20.67 -28.89 14.83
C ARG A 167 -19.92 -29.56 15.99
N GLN A 168 -18.61 -29.35 16.08
CA GLN A 168 -17.79 -29.92 17.14
C GLN A 168 -18.18 -29.39 18.52
N HIS A 169 -18.46 -28.08 18.62
CA HIS A 169 -18.98 -27.46 19.84
C HIS A 169 -20.25 -28.15 20.31
N LEU A 170 -21.25 -28.29 19.44
CA LEU A 170 -22.52 -28.97 19.76
C LEU A 170 -22.30 -30.42 20.22
N GLU A 171 -21.46 -31.18 19.50
CA GLU A 171 -21.15 -32.57 19.87
C GLU A 171 -20.46 -32.67 21.24
N SER A 172 -19.54 -31.74 21.53
CA SER A 172 -18.85 -31.68 22.82
C SER A 172 -19.81 -31.32 23.96
N GLU A 173 -20.67 -30.32 23.78
CA GLU A 173 -21.66 -29.91 24.79
C GLU A 173 -22.66 -31.03 25.06
N ARG A 174 -23.10 -31.73 24.00
CA ARG A 174 -23.97 -32.89 24.14
C ARG A 174 -23.31 -33.96 25.01
N THR A 175 -22.05 -34.27 24.74
CA THR A 175 -21.29 -35.28 25.49
C THR A 175 -21.09 -34.86 26.94
N LEU A 176 -20.69 -33.62 27.17
CA LEU A 176 -20.49 -33.05 28.51
C LEU A 176 -21.79 -33.08 29.33
N LEU A 177 -22.93 -32.76 28.71
CA LEU A 177 -24.24 -32.84 29.36
C LEU A 177 -24.61 -34.27 29.75
N PHE A 178 -24.37 -35.24 28.87
CA PHE A 178 -24.60 -36.66 29.18
C PHE A 178 -23.73 -37.13 30.35
N ASP A 179 -22.45 -36.76 30.37
CA ASP A 179 -21.54 -37.11 31.46
C ASP A 179 -21.91 -36.42 32.78
N ALA A 180 -22.35 -35.16 32.73
CA ALA A 180 -22.86 -34.44 33.90
C ALA A 180 -24.11 -35.13 34.46
N MET A 181 -25.09 -35.44 33.62
CA MET A 181 -26.31 -36.16 34.04
C MET A 181 -25.98 -37.54 34.63
N LYS A 182 -25.08 -38.29 33.99
CA LYS A 182 -24.62 -39.58 34.49
C LYS A 182 -23.96 -39.46 35.85
N SER A 183 -23.09 -38.47 36.03
CA SER A 183 -22.39 -38.21 37.29
C SER A 183 -23.37 -37.82 38.41
N GLU A 184 -24.37 -36.98 38.11
CA GLU A 184 -25.43 -36.64 39.05
C GLU A 184 -26.27 -37.85 39.49
N LEU A 185 -26.60 -38.73 38.54
CA LEU A 185 -27.34 -39.95 38.85
C LEU A 185 -26.51 -40.91 39.71
N LEU A 186 -25.22 -41.09 39.40
CA LEU A 186 -24.32 -41.90 40.21
C LEU A 186 -24.13 -41.33 41.61
N GLU A 187 -24.01 -40.01 41.75
CA GLU A 187 -23.90 -39.34 43.06
C GLU A 187 -25.21 -39.45 43.85
N LYS A 188 -26.38 -39.38 43.19
CA LYS A 188 -27.68 -39.65 43.84
C LYS A 188 -27.77 -41.09 44.35
N ILE A 189 -27.33 -42.06 43.55
CA ILE A 189 -27.27 -43.47 43.96
C ILE A 189 -26.34 -43.62 45.17
N ARG A 190 -25.12 -43.05 45.11
CA ARG A 190 -24.14 -43.09 46.19
C ARG A 190 -24.70 -42.53 47.50
N ARG A 191 -25.38 -41.38 47.46
CA ARG A 191 -26.02 -40.79 48.65
C ARG A 191 -27.15 -41.65 49.20
N LEU A 192 -27.96 -42.26 48.34
CA LEU A 192 -29.01 -43.18 48.78
C LEU A 192 -28.43 -44.43 49.45
N ASP A 193 -27.32 -44.96 48.93
CA ASP A 193 -26.62 -46.09 49.52
C ASP A 193 -25.99 -45.73 50.88
N GLU A 194 -25.38 -44.53 50.97
CA GLU A 194 -24.87 -43.97 52.23
C GLU A 194 -25.99 -43.77 53.25
N ASP A 195 -27.13 -43.20 52.85
CA ASP A 195 -28.29 -43.01 53.73
C ASP A 195 -28.84 -44.36 54.21
N ARG A 196 -28.88 -45.39 53.35
CA ARG A 196 -29.29 -46.75 53.74
C ARG A 196 -28.34 -47.35 54.78
N GLN A 197 -27.02 -47.24 54.55
CA GLN A 197 -26.01 -47.70 55.51
C GLN A 197 -26.06 -46.91 56.83
N ASN A 198 -26.28 -45.60 56.75
CA ASN A 198 -26.42 -44.73 57.93
C ASN A 198 -27.65 -45.11 58.77
N ILE A 199 -28.78 -45.47 58.14
CA ILE A 199 -29.96 -45.98 58.84
C ILE A 199 -29.65 -47.32 59.52
N ASP A 200 -29.00 -48.25 58.83
CA ASP A 200 -28.63 -49.56 59.38
C ASP A 200 -27.71 -49.39 60.62
N ILE A 201 -26.66 -48.55 60.52
CA ILE A 201 -25.76 -48.23 61.64
C ILE A 201 -26.52 -47.50 62.77
N THR A 202 -27.34 -46.50 62.45
CA THR A 202 -28.10 -45.75 63.47
C THR A 202 -29.12 -46.64 64.18
N SER A 203 -29.64 -47.67 63.51
CA SER A 203 -30.52 -48.68 64.11
C SER A 203 -29.77 -49.55 65.12
N GLU A 204 -28.56 -50.02 64.79
CA GLU A 204 -27.70 -50.79 65.71
C GLU A 204 -27.32 -49.97 66.96
N TRP A 205 -26.94 -48.70 66.78
CA TRP A 205 -26.62 -47.80 67.91
C TRP A 205 -27.86 -47.40 68.73
N SER A 206 -29.05 -47.40 68.12
CA SER A 206 -30.31 -47.16 68.84
C SER A 206 -30.83 -48.39 69.58
N ASP A 207 -30.40 -49.60 69.22
CA ASP A 207 -30.77 -50.83 69.93
C ASP A 207 -29.90 -51.05 71.18
N GLU A 208 -28.61 -50.69 71.11
CA GLU A 208 -27.71 -50.68 72.29
C GLU A 208 -28.17 -49.68 73.37
N MET A 209 -28.76 -48.55 72.97
CA MET A 209 -29.27 -47.52 73.88
C MET A 209 -30.77 -47.68 74.25
N ARG A 210 -31.45 -48.71 73.74
CA ARG A 210 -32.82 -49.08 74.15
C ARG A 210 -32.87 -50.12 75.26
N GLY A 211 -31.74 -50.37 75.91
CA GLY A 211 -31.66 -51.14 77.14
C GLY A 211 -31.93 -50.35 78.43
N LYS A 212 -32.66 -49.22 78.46
CA LYS A 212 -33.19 -48.62 79.71
C LYS A 212 -34.18 -47.46 79.51
N LYS A 213 -35.42 -47.73 79.97
CA LYS A 213 -36.45 -46.82 80.52
C LYS A 213 -37.30 -45.99 79.55
N CYS A 214 -38.59 -46.34 79.64
CA CYS A 214 -39.76 -45.66 79.16
C CYS A 214 -40.05 -44.32 79.91
N LYS A 215 -40.81 -43.45 79.23
CA LYS A 215 -41.63 -42.32 79.71
C LYS A 215 -40.94 -40.98 80.06
N ARG A 216 -41.07 -39.99 79.17
CA ARG A 216 -41.73 -38.67 79.40
C ARG A 216 -41.74 -37.85 78.09
N LYS A 217 -42.90 -37.71 77.45
CA LYS A 217 -43.68 -36.47 77.35
C LYS A 217 -43.01 -35.35 76.53
N ASN A 218 -43.47 -35.23 75.29
CA ASN A 218 -44.05 -34.04 74.67
C ASN A 218 -43.40 -32.65 74.86
N LEU A 219 -43.25 -32.00 73.68
CA LEU A 219 -43.52 -30.59 73.39
C LEU A 219 -42.51 -29.56 73.90
N LEU A 220 -41.50 -29.25 73.07
CA LEU A 220 -40.96 -27.90 72.84
C LEU A 220 -40.26 -27.96 71.45
N SER A 221 -40.92 -27.69 70.33
CA SER A 221 -41.17 -26.33 69.81
C SER A 221 -40.05 -25.35 70.15
N GLY A 222 -38.89 -25.57 69.55
CA GLY A 222 -37.80 -24.60 69.42
C GLY A 222 -37.52 -24.36 67.94
N SER A 223 -38.49 -23.82 67.21
CA SER A 223 -38.28 -23.32 65.85
C SER A 223 -37.48 -22.03 65.94
N GLU A 224 -36.16 -22.15 66.09
CA GLU A 224 -35.22 -21.06 65.86
C GLU A 224 -35.18 -20.80 64.35
N ARG A 225 -36.17 -20.04 63.88
CA ARG A 225 -36.18 -19.43 62.55
C ARG A 225 -34.99 -18.48 62.48
N LYS A 226 -33.82 -19.01 62.11
CA LYS A 226 -32.75 -18.20 61.53
C LYS A 226 -33.37 -17.52 60.30
N LYS A 227 -33.55 -16.20 60.40
CA LYS A 227 -33.95 -15.33 59.29
C LYS A 227 -33.06 -15.68 58.11
N LYS A 228 -33.62 -16.37 57.12
CA LYS A 228 -32.98 -16.46 55.80
C LYS A 228 -32.97 -15.03 55.27
N VAL A 229 -31.79 -14.43 55.19
CA VAL A 229 -31.59 -13.24 54.37
C VAL A 229 -32.09 -13.62 52.98
N ALA A 230 -33.12 -12.94 52.49
CA ALA A 230 -33.63 -13.13 51.16
C ALA A 230 -32.52 -12.75 50.18
N LEU A 231 -31.81 -13.75 49.66
CA LEU A 231 -30.97 -13.54 48.49
C LEU A 231 -31.93 -13.32 47.33
N VAL A 232 -31.96 -12.05 46.92
CA VAL A 232 -32.71 -11.47 45.82
C VAL A 232 -32.63 -12.39 44.60
N SER A 233 -33.77 -12.96 44.20
CA SER A 233 -33.94 -13.54 42.88
C SER A 233 -34.22 -12.39 41.92
N GLY A 234 -33.16 -11.87 41.30
CA GLY A 234 -33.20 -10.78 40.33
C GLY A 234 -31.79 -10.49 39.81
N PRO A 235 -31.64 -9.95 38.59
CA PRO A 235 -30.32 -9.67 38.01
C PRO A 235 -29.52 -8.74 38.92
N PHE A 236 -28.43 -9.28 39.47
CA PHE A 236 -27.51 -8.55 40.33
C PHE A 236 -26.48 -7.84 39.44
N ILE A 237 -26.43 -6.50 39.52
CA ILE A 237 -25.35 -5.73 38.91
C ILE A 237 -24.10 -5.98 39.77
N VAL A 238 -23.19 -6.79 39.26
CA VAL A 238 -21.89 -7.03 39.89
C VAL A 238 -21.01 -5.79 39.63
N TYR A 239 -20.85 -4.94 40.64
CA TYR A 239 -19.94 -3.78 40.58
C TYR A 239 -18.45 -4.16 40.67
N MET A 240 -18.15 -5.45 40.82
CA MET A 240 -16.79 -5.97 40.83
C MET A 240 -16.41 -6.37 39.41
N LEU A 241 -15.35 -5.76 38.87
CA LEU A 241 -14.71 -6.21 37.64
C LEU A 241 -14.26 -7.68 37.80
N ARG A 242 -14.21 -8.43 36.70
CA ARG A 242 -13.70 -9.80 36.73
C ARG A 242 -12.19 -9.76 37.00
N ASP A 243 -11.66 -10.81 37.62
CA ASP A 243 -10.22 -10.91 37.91
C ASP A 243 -9.35 -10.73 36.66
N ILE A 244 -9.86 -11.13 35.49
CA ILE A 244 -9.20 -10.97 34.19
C ILE A 244 -9.03 -9.49 33.84
N ASP A 245 -10.10 -8.70 33.96
CA ASP A 245 -10.10 -7.26 33.64
C ASP A 245 -9.18 -6.49 34.62
N ILE A 246 -9.17 -6.90 35.89
CA ILE A 246 -8.27 -6.34 36.92
C ILE A 246 -6.80 -6.62 36.59
N LEU A 247 -6.49 -7.83 36.13
CA LEU A 247 -5.12 -8.24 35.78
C LEU A 247 -4.62 -7.53 34.50
N GLU A 248 -5.50 -7.31 33.54
CA GLU A 248 -5.22 -6.57 32.31
C GLU A 248 -4.91 -5.09 32.60
N ASP A 249 -5.76 -4.42 33.37
CA ASP A 249 -5.53 -3.03 33.83
C ASP A 249 -4.23 -2.92 34.65
N TRP A 250 -3.96 -3.89 35.51
CA TRP A 250 -2.71 -3.95 36.28
C TRP A 250 -1.48 -4.06 35.39
N ALA A 251 -1.55 -4.85 34.31
CA ALA A 251 -0.48 -4.96 33.32
C ALA A 251 -0.31 -3.66 32.53
N ALA A 252 -1.40 -3.01 32.13
CA ALA A 252 -1.40 -1.72 31.45
C ALA A 252 -0.73 -0.63 32.31
N ILE A 253 -1.07 -0.55 33.60
CA ILE A 253 -0.47 0.39 34.55
C ILE A 253 1.04 0.13 34.71
N LYS A 254 1.46 -1.14 34.80
CA LYS A 254 2.89 -1.48 34.88
C LYS A 254 3.64 -1.07 33.61
N LYS A 255 3.05 -1.30 32.44
CA LYS A 255 3.63 -0.92 31.14
C LYS A 255 3.78 0.60 31.02
N ALA A 256 2.75 1.36 31.40
CA ALA A 256 2.79 2.82 31.41
C ALA A 256 3.83 3.37 32.40
N LYS A 257 3.93 2.78 33.60
CA LYS A 257 4.95 3.16 34.59
C LYS A 257 6.38 2.87 34.11
N ALA A 258 6.59 1.76 33.39
CA ALA A 258 7.89 1.44 32.81
C ALA A 258 8.27 2.44 31.70
N ALA A 259 7.30 2.86 30.87
CA ALA A 259 7.51 3.87 29.83
C ALA A 259 7.78 5.27 30.40
N LEU A 260 7.26 5.58 31.59
CA LEU A 260 7.47 6.87 32.26
C LEU A 260 8.77 6.94 33.08
N ALA A 261 9.55 5.85 33.15
CA ALA A 261 10.83 5.86 33.85
C ALA A 261 11.82 6.79 33.09
N PRO A 262 12.39 7.83 33.74
CA PRO A 262 13.23 8.79 33.04
C PRO A 262 14.53 8.13 32.60
N LEU A 263 14.73 8.03 31.28
CA LEU A 263 16.02 7.80 30.64
C LEU A 263 16.99 8.87 31.15
N LYS A 264 17.87 8.49 32.08
CA LYS A 264 18.96 9.35 32.56
C LYS A 264 19.82 9.74 31.37
N LYS A 265 19.61 10.95 30.83
CA LYS A 265 20.51 11.59 29.87
C LYS A 265 21.90 11.68 30.53
N LYS A 266 22.85 10.88 30.04
CA LYS A 266 24.27 11.10 30.34
C LYS A 266 24.69 12.37 29.60
N VAL A 267 24.99 13.40 30.37
CA VAL A 267 25.65 14.62 29.91
C VAL A 267 27.08 14.25 29.49
N GLU A 268 27.36 14.42 28.21
CA GLU A 268 28.69 14.34 27.61
C GLU A 268 29.54 15.51 28.13
N LYS A 269 30.68 15.19 28.77
CA LYS A 269 31.64 16.19 29.23
C LYS A 269 32.82 16.24 28.25
N ARG A 270 33.05 17.49 27.83
CA ARG A 270 34.16 18.09 27.10
C ARG A 270 35.55 17.62 27.53
#